data_AF-A0A563D668-F1
#
_entry.id   AF-A0A563D668-F1
#
_cell.length_a   1.000
_cell.length_b   1.000
_cell.length_c   1.000
_cell.angle_alpha   90.00
_cell.angle_beta   90.00
_cell.angle_gamma   90.00
#
_symmetry.space_group_name_H-M   'P 1'
#
loop_
_entity.id
_entity.type
_entity.pdbx_description
1 polymer ?
#
loop_
_entity_poly.entity_id
_entity_poly.type
_entity_poly.pdbx_seq_one_letter_code
_entity_poly.pdbx_strand_id
1 'polypeptide(L)'
;MNFQDYSQKAISTLTSDHAYGDISADLMAQILGLAGESGEVMEKFKKLIRDKQGKLTASDRAEIIKELGDVLWYVNSAAHLLGSSLEEVARLNNEKLASRQQRGQLHGSGDNR
;
A
#
# COMPACT_ATOMS: atom_id res chain seq x y z
N MET A 1 19.95 26.36 17.02
CA MET A 1 18.52 26.01 16.99
C MET A 1 18.34 24.79 17.89
N ASN A 2 17.51 24.89 18.93
CA ASN A 2 17.16 23.77 19.80
C ASN A 2 15.85 23.09 19.31
N PHE A 3 15.42 21.98 19.92
CA PHE A 3 14.19 21.28 19.50
C PHE A 3 12.91 22.11 19.69
N GLN A 4 12.90 23.05 20.65
CA GLN A 4 11.79 23.96 20.85
C GLN A 4 11.66 24.94 19.67
N ASP A 5 12.79 25.53 19.26
CA ASP A 5 12.87 26.43 18.10
C ASP A 5 12.45 25.70 16.81
N TYR A 6 12.88 24.44 16.65
CA TYR A 6 12.45 23.59 15.52
C TYR A 6 10.94 23.34 15.56
N SER A 7 10.41 22.89 16.69
CA SER A 7 8.99 22.54 16.84
C SER A 7 8.08 23.72 16.53
N GLN A 8 8.41 24.91 17.06
CA GLN A 8 7.66 26.14 16.77
C GLN A 8 7.65 26.47 15.27
N LYS A 9 8.83 26.39 14.62
CA LYS A 9 8.92 26.62 13.18
C LYS A 9 8.18 25.54 12.37
N ALA A 10 8.32 24.28 12.72
CA ALA A 10 7.67 23.18 12.00
C ALA A 10 6.14 23.26 12.11
N ILE A 11 5.60 23.42 13.32
CA ILE A 11 4.15 23.52 13.53
C ILE A 11 3.56 24.79 12.90
N SER A 12 4.32 25.88 12.79
CA SER A 12 3.85 27.07 12.05
C SER A 12 3.58 26.82 10.56
N THR A 13 4.11 25.72 10.00
CA THR A 13 3.88 25.30 8.60
C THR A 13 2.82 24.20 8.47
N LEU A 14 2.28 23.70 9.57
CA LEU A 14 1.22 22.68 9.55
C LEU A 14 -0.07 23.29 9.03
N THR A 15 -0.54 22.81 7.87
CA THR A 15 -1.83 23.21 7.30
C THR A 15 -2.97 22.42 7.95
N SER A 16 -4.16 22.99 7.96
CA SER A 16 -5.37 22.40 8.56
C SER A 16 -6.60 22.48 7.65
N ASP A 17 -6.36 22.63 6.35
CA ASP A 17 -7.36 22.77 5.28
C ASP A 17 -7.83 21.42 4.72
N HIS A 18 -7.53 20.32 5.40
CA HIS A 18 -7.93 18.98 5.00
C HIS A 18 -9.41 18.70 5.32
N ALA A 19 -10.12 18.10 4.37
CA ALA A 19 -11.50 17.67 4.53
C ALA A 19 -11.70 16.29 3.90
N TYR A 20 -12.64 15.51 4.41
CA TYR A 20 -12.95 14.18 3.88
C TYR A 20 -13.60 14.23 2.49
N GLY A 21 -14.41 15.25 2.18
CA GLY A 21 -15.13 15.31 0.91
C GLY A 21 -15.96 14.05 0.68
N ASP A 22 -15.76 13.39 -0.47
CA ASP A 22 -16.43 12.13 -0.83
C ASP A 22 -15.86 10.89 -0.12
N ILE A 23 -14.78 11.04 0.64
CA ILE A 23 -14.15 9.91 1.34
C ILE A 23 -14.96 9.59 2.60
N SER A 24 -15.59 8.41 2.63
CA SER A 24 -16.29 7.93 3.82
C SER A 24 -15.31 7.45 4.90
N ALA A 25 -15.77 7.43 6.16
CA ALA A 25 -15.02 6.82 7.25
C ALA A 25 -14.70 5.34 6.99
N ASP A 26 -15.64 4.61 6.35
CA ASP A 26 -15.45 3.21 5.99
C ASP A 26 -14.34 3.04 4.93
N LEU A 27 -14.34 3.87 3.88
CA LEU A 27 -13.29 3.85 2.86
C LEU A 27 -11.94 4.18 3.48
N MET A 28 -11.87 5.21 4.33
CA MET A 28 -10.64 5.56 5.04
C MET A 28 -10.15 4.40 5.92
N ALA A 29 -11.05 3.72 6.65
CA ALA A 29 -10.69 2.55 7.44
C ALA A 29 -10.10 1.43 6.57
N GLN A 30 -10.64 1.20 5.36
CA GLN A 30 -10.08 0.20 4.44
C GLN A 30 -8.69 0.59 3.94
N ILE A 31 -8.46 1.86 3.63
CA ILE A 31 -7.15 2.34 3.18
C ILE A 31 -6.11 2.25 4.29
N LEU A 32 -6.48 2.59 5.53
CA LEU A 32 -5.61 2.43 6.70
C LEU A 32 -5.30 0.96 6.98
N GLY A 33 -6.30 0.08 6.87
CA GLY A 33 -6.12 -1.36 6.99
C GLY A 33 -5.18 -1.93 5.91
N LEU A 34 -5.35 -1.52 4.66
CA LEU A 34 -4.46 -1.90 3.55
C LEU A 34 -2.99 -1.56 3.86
N ALA A 35 -2.73 -0.37 4.42
CA ALA A 35 -1.40 0.02 4.83
C ALA A 35 -0.87 -0.82 6.01
N GLY A 36 -1.74 -1.15 6.97
CA GLY A 36 -1.44 -2.04 8.09
C GLY A 36 -0.95 -3.41 7.62
N GLU A 37 -1.74 -4.10 6.79
CA GLU A 37 -1.40 -5.45 6.31
C GLU A 37 -0.19 -5.45 5.39
N SER A 38 -0.02 -4.40 4.58
CA SER A 38 1.21 -4.21 3.79
C SER A 38 2.43 -4.07 4.71
N GLY A 39 2.28 -3.37 5.83
CA GLY A 39 3.29 -3.26 6.88
C GLY A 39 3.61 -4.60 7.54
N GLU A 40 2.60 -5.45 7.77
CA GLU A 40 2.79 -6.80 8.30
C GLU A 40 3.60 -7.68 7.36
N VAL A 41 3.28 -7.66 6.05
CA VAL A 41 4.08 -8.32 5.01
C VAL A 41 5.53 -7.84 5.09
N MET A 42 5.75 -6.52 5.10
CA MET A 42 7.09 -5.94 5.21
C MET A 42 7.83 -6.40 6.47
N GLU A 43 7.16 -6.42 7.62
CA GLU A 43 7.75 -6.82 8.90
C GLU A 43 8.20 -8.29 8.88
N LYS A 44 7.41 -9.19 8.28
CA LYS A 44 7.81 -10.60 8.13
C LYS A 44 9.06 -10.74 7.25
N PHE A 45 9.14 -10.02 6.14
CA PHE A 45 10.35 -10.02 5.30
C PHE A 45 11.57 -9.39 6.01
N LYS A 46 11.38 -8.31 6.77
CA LYS A 46 12.45 -7.72 7.59
C LYS A 46 13.03 -8.73 8.58
N LYS A 47 12.17 -9.48 9.28
CA LYS A 47 12.56 -10.55 10.22
C LYS A 47 13.26 -11.70 9.49
N LEU A 48 12.80 -12.09 8.30
CA LEU A 48 13.48 -13.12 7.48
C LEU A 48 14.92 -12.73 7.16
N ILE A 49 15.16 -11.49 6.75
CA ILE A 49 16.52 -11.01 6.43
C ILE A 49 17.37 -10.92 7.71
N ARG A 50 16.85 -10.27 8.76
CA ARG A 50 17.57 -10.00 10.01
C ARG A 50 17.93 -11.27 10.79
N ASP A 51 16.96 -12.17 10.98
CA ASP A 51 17.07 -13.27 11.92
C ASP A 51 17.30 -14.62 11.23
N LYS A 52 16.85 -14.76 9.97
CA LYS A 52 16.86 -16.03 9.23
C LYS A 52 17.82 -16.03 8.04
N GLN A 53 18.64 -15.00 7.87
CA GLN A 53 19.58 -14.86 6.74
C GLN A 53 18.88 -15.02 5.38
N GLY A 54 17.65 -14.51 5.27
CA GLY A 54 16.81 -14.64 4.08
C GLY A 54 16.24 -16.04 3.83
N LYS A 55 16.43 -17.00 4.74
CA LYS A 55 15.90 -18.37 4.59
C LYS A 55 14.40 -18.39 4.91
N LEU A 56 13.60 -18.71 3.89
CA LEU A 56 12.15 -18.83 3.98
C LEU A 56 11.74 -20.27 4.34
N THR A 57 11.12 -20.46 5.50
CA THR A 57 10.55 -21.76 5.88
C THR A 57 9.11 -21.93 5.38
N ALA A 58 8.57 -23.14 5.44
CA ALA A 58 7.17 -23.39 5.09
C ALA A 58 6.19 -22.61 5.99
N SER A 59 6.50 -22.48 7.29
CA SER A 59 5.69 -21.69 8.22
C SER A 59 5.75 -20.20 7.87
N ASP A 60 6.92 -19.67 7.56
CA ASP A 60 7.06 -18.26 7.14
C ASP A 60 6.26 -17.97 5.87
N ARG A 61 6.33 -18.89 4.91
CA ARG A 61 5.56 -18.78 3.66
C ARG A 61 4.05 -18.77 3.94
N ALA A 62 3.55 -19.66 4.81
CA ALA A 62 2.14 -19.70 5.15
C ALA A 62 1.66 -18.39 5.77
N GLU A 63 2.44 -17.85 6.71
CA GLU A 63 2.16 -16.57 7.36
C GLU A 63 2.20 -15.40 6.37
N ILE A 64 3.16 -15.35 5.46
CA ILE A 64 3.22 -14.30 4.43
C ILE A 64 2.03 -14.38 3.47
N ILE A 65 1.64 -15.60 3.06
CA ILE A 65 0.48 -15.79 2.19
C ILE A 65 -0.81 -15.36 2.87
N LYS A 66 -0.92 -15.55 4.19
CA LYS A 66 -2.05 -15.05 4.97
C LYS A 66 -2.16 -13.52 4.90
N GLU A 67 -1.09 -12.78 5.21
CA GLU A 67 -1.15 -11.31 5.15
C GLU A 67 -1.33 -10.80 3.71
N LEU A 68 -0.79 -11.49 2.70
CA LEU A 68 -1.09 -11.17 1.29
C LEU A 68 -2.57 -11.36 0.96
N GLY A 69 -3.23 -12.33 1.60
CA GLY A 69 -4.68 -12.50 1.55
C GLY A 69 -5.42 -11.33 2.18
N ASP A 70 -4.95 -10.85 3.34
CA ASP A 70 -5.54 -9.70 4.03
C ASP A 70 -5.33 -8.39 3.22
N VAL A 71 -4.17 -8.21 2.59
CA VAL A 71 -3.94 -7.14 1.59
C VAL A 71 -4.95 -7.24 0.44
N LEU A 72 -5.14 -8.44 -0.13
CA LEU A 72 -6.10 -8.64 -1.22
C LEU A 72 -7.54 -8.34 -0.78
N TRP A 73 -7.88 -8.69 0.46
CA TRP A 73 -9.19 -8.39 1.05
C TRP A 73 -9.41 -6.87 1.11
N TYR A 74 -8.44 -6.09 1.60
CA TYR A 74 -8.57 -4.64 1.67
C TYR A 74 -8.63 -3.98 0.29
N VAL A 75 -7.87 -4.50 -0.69
CA VAL A 75 -7.98 -4.04 -2.09
C VAL A 75 -9.40 -4.25 -2.62
N ASN A 76 -9.98 -5.43 -2.38
CA ASN A 76 -11.35 -5.73 -2.79
C ASN A 76 -12.37 -4.80 -2.10
N SER A 77 -12.27 -4.64 -0.78
CA SER A 77 -13.18 -3.78 0.00
C SER A 77 -13.09 -2.31 -0.42
N ALA A 78 -11.89 -1.80 -0.66
CA ALA A 78 -11.70 -0.44 -1.16
C ALA A 78 -12.26 -0.27 -2.58
N ALA A 79 -12.03 -1.23 -3.48
CA ALA A 79 -12.60 -1.22 -4.83
C ALA A 79 -14.14 -1.18 -4.79
N HIS A 80 -14.76 -2.00 -3.94
CA HIS A 80 -16.20 -2.02 -3.75
C HIS A 80 -16.75 -0.67 -3.28
N LEU A 81 -16.12 -0.06 -2.25
CA LEU A 81 -16.53 1.25 -1.73
C LEU A 81 -16.32 2.40 -2.73
N LEU A 82 -15.42 2.23 -3.69
CA LEU A 82 -15.21 3.14 -4.81
C LEU A 82 -16.17 2.88 -5.99
N GLY A 83 -17.13 1.96 -5.85
CA GLY A 83 -18.09 1.63 -6.90
C GLY A 83 -17.52 0.75 -8.03
N SER A 84 -16.43 0.04 -7.78
CA SER A 84 -15.78 -0.88 -8.72
C SER A 84 -15.82 -2.34 -8.19
N SER A 85 -15.18 -3.27 -8.90
CA SER A 85 -15.02 -4.66 -8.50
C SER A 85 -13.56 -5.11 -8.57
N LEU A 86 -13.22 -6.19 -7.85
CA LEU A 86 -11.88 -6.75 -7.92
C LEU A 86 -11.51 -7.22 -9.34
N GLU A 87 -12.48 -7.73 -10.10
CA GLU A 87 -12.32 -8.12 -11.50
C GLU A 87 -11.97 -6.91 -12.38
N GLU A 88 -12.64 -5.77 -12.18
CA GLU A 88 -12.34 -4.56 -12.92
C GLU A 88 -10.93 -4.05 -12.61
N VAL A 89 -10.55 -4.01 -11.32
CA VAL A 89 -9.20 -3.64 -10.87
C VAL A 89 -8.14 -4.54 -11.52
N ALA A 90 -8.36 -5.86 -11.49
CA ALA A 90 -7.44 -6.83 -12.08
C ALA A 90 -7.34 -6.69 -13.61
N ARG A 91 -8.48 -6.51 -14.30
CA ARG A 91 -8.53 -6.31 -15.75
C ARG A 91 -7.75 -5.06 -16.16
N LEU A 92 -8.03 -3.92 -15.52
CA LEU A 92 -7.34 -2.65 -15.79
C LEU A 92 -5.83 -2.73 -15.51
N ASN A 93 -5.44 -3.48 -14.46
CA ASN A 93 -4.03 -3.73 -14.18
C ASN A 93 -3.35 -4.51 -15.33
N ASN A 94 -3.95 -5.61 -15.78
CA ASN A 94 -3.42 -6.42 -16.88
C ASN A 94 -3.34 -5.64 -18.20
N GLU A 95 -4.37 -4.88 -18.55
CA GLU A 95 -4.38 -4.04 -19.76
C GLU A 95 -3.25 -3.00 -19.73
N LYS A 96 -3.07 -2.32 -18.59
CA LYS A 96 -1.97 -1.37 -18.39
C LYS A 96 -0.60 -2.03 -18.55
N LEU A 97 -0.38 -3.19 -17.93
CA LEU A 97 0.89 -3.90 -18.01
C LEU A 97 1.19 -4.44 -19.42
N ALA A 98 0.18 -4.95 -20.12
CA ALA A 98 0.31 -5.38 -21.51
C ALA A 98 0.65 -4.20 -22.44
N SER A 99 0.00 -3.05 -22.25
CA SER A 99 0.32 -1.82 -22.99
C SER A 99 1.77 -1.38 -22.76
N ARG A 100 2.25 -1.39 -21.50
CA ARG A 100 3.66 -1.10 -21.16
C ARG A 100 4.63 -2.03 -21.86
N GLN A 101 4.30 -3.33 -21.90
CA GLN A 101 5.11 -4.33 -22.58
C GLN A 101 5.22 -4.05 -24.08
N GLN A 102 4.09 -3.78 -24.75
CA GLN A 102 4.08 -3.46 -26.18
C GLN A 102 4.89 -2.21 -26.52
N ARG A 103 4.91 -1.21 -25.63
CA ARG A 103 5.68 0.03 -25.82
C ARG A 103 7.16 -0.08 -25.43
N GLY A 104 7.62 -1.22 -24.92
CA GLY A 104 8.97 -1.37 -24.38
C GLY A 104 9.23 -0.54 -23.12
N GLN A 105 8.19 -0.12 -22.40
CA GLN A 105 8.26 0.78 -21.23
C GLN A 105 8.16 0.05 -19.89
N LEU A 106 8.45 -1.25 -19.85
CA LEU A 106 8.45 -2.03 -18.60
C LEU A 106 9.49 -1.54 -17.58
N HIS A 107 10.60 -0.94 -18.04
CA HIS A 107 11.72 -0.52 -17.18
C HIS A 107 11.87 0.99 -17.07
N GLY A 108 11.81 1.53 -15.85
CA GLY A 108 12.11 2.93 -15.49
C GLY A 108 11.05 3.65 -14.62
N SER A 109 11.23 4.95 -14.42
CA SER A 109 11.01 5.61 -13.12
C SER A 109 9.81 6.58 -13.01
N GLY A 110 8.60 6.26 -13.48
CA GLY A 110 7.49 7.22 -13.40
C GLY A 110 6.08 6.63 -13.26
N ASP A 111 5.17 7.42 -12.68
CA ASP A 111 3.80 7.04 -12.31
C ASP A 111 2.85 6.86 -13.51
N ASN A 112 3.13 7.56 -14.62
CA ASN A 112 2.36 7.47 -15.88
C ASN A 112 3.08 6.61 -16.93
N ARG A 113 3.19 5.31 -16.65
CA ARG A 113 3.66 4.30 -17.60
C ARG A 113 2.53 3.42 -18.08
#